data_AF-A0A3C1K8G4-F1
#
_entry.id   AF-A0A3C1K8G4-F1
#
_cell.length_a   1.000
_cell.length_b   1.000
_cell.length_c   1.000
_cell.angle_alpha   90.00
_cell.angle_beta   90.00
_cell.angle_gamma   90.00
#
_symmetry.space_group_name_H-M   'P 1'
#
loop_
_entity.id
_entity.type
_entity.pdbx_description
1 polymer ?
#
loop_
_entity_poly.entity_id
_entity_poly.type
_entity_poly.pdbx_seq_one_letter_code
_entity_poly.pdbx_strand_id
1 'polypeptide(L)'
;MEKKTLSNDQILDAIYDLADESGMKIDDFILKLQADAEASGGKSREGLPEEIISELEEARMLKKENRNSKKESQKSENIKKEIERFKTTFPDAMPQDIPDSVWEEVAGGVSLVHAYALYLITESRDSEYASKVNDENSLRATSKTGDGETEPVYTKEQVEVMSPKEVSKNYKHILKSISKWKL
;
A
#
# COMPACT_ATOMS: atom_id res chain seq x y z
N MET A 1 15.48 46.07 27.90
CA MET A 1 15.26 45.39 26.60
C MET A 1 14.22 44.31 26.84
N GLU A 2 13.02 44.44 26.27
CA GLU A 2 11.98 43.40 26.34
C GLU A 2 12.42 42.19 25.52
N LYS A 3 12.43 41.00 26.12
CA LYS A 3 12.63 39.75 25.38
C LYS A 3 11.34 39.44 24.62
N LYS A 4 11.33 39.72 23.32
CA LYS A 4 10.23 39.33 22.44
C LYS A 4 10.12 37.80 22.45
N THR A 5 9.05 37.26 23.03
CA THR A 5 8.76 35.83 23.01
C THR A 5 8.22 35.46 21.64
N LEU A 6 9.00 34.72 20.86
CA LEU A 6 8.57 34.17 19.58
C LEU A 6 7.44 33.16 19.81
N SER A 7 6.45 33.12 18.92
CA SER A 7 5.44 32.05 18.93
C SER A 7 6.08 30.71 18.54
N ASN A 8 5.43 29.60 18.90
CA ASN A 8 5.93 28.27 18.56
C ASN A 8 6.11 28.08 17.04
N ASP A 9 5.20 28.63 16.23
CA ASP A 9 5.30 28.57 14.77
C ASP A 9 6.51 29.38 14.27
N GLN A 10 6.76 30.56 14.83
CA GLN A 10 7.94 31.37 14.48
C GLN A 10 9.25 30.70 14.88
N ILE A 11 9.26 29.92 15.95
CA ILE A 11 10.43 29.12 16.37
C ILE A 11 10.65 27.98 15.38
N LEU A 12 9.57 27.30 14.96
CA LEU A 12 9.67 26.21 13.98
C LEU A 12 10.16 26.73 12.63
N ASP A 13 9.57 27.79 12.08
CA ASP A 13 9.99 28.39 10.82
C ASP A 13 11.47 28.79 10.84
N ALA A 14 11.92 29.42 11.93
CA ALA A 14 13.34 29.76 12.10
C ALA A 14 14.25 28.53 12.17
N ILE A 15 13.78 27.41 12.74
CA ILE A 15 14.52 26.14 12.76
C ILE A 15 14.58 25.52 11.36
N TYR A 16 13.51 25.62 10.56
CA TYR A 16 13.51 25.19 9.16
C TYR A 16 14.54 25.95 8.34
N ASP A 17 14.53 27.28 8.41
CA ASP A 17 15.48 28.14 7.68
C ASP A 17 16.94 27.80 8.05
N LEU A 18 17.22 27.60 9.34
CA LEU A 18 18.56 27.25 9.84
C LEU A 18 18.98 25.82 9.47
N ALA A 19 18.04 24.88 9.40
CA ALA A 19 18.32 23.51 8.95
C ALA A 19 18.70 23.50 7.46
N ASP A 20 17.97 24.25 6.64
CA ASP A 20 18.25 24.41 5.21
C ASP A 20 19.58 25.11 4.95
N GLU A 21 19.89 26.18 5.69
CA GLU A 21 21.19 26.88 5.63
C GLU A 21 22.38 25.96 6.00
N SER A 22 22.15 25.04 6.93
CA SER A 22 23.17 24.09 7.39
C SER A 22 23.21 22.79 6.58
N GLY A 23 22.33 22.64 5.58
CA GLY A 23 22.24 21.47 4.72
C GLY A 23 21.87 20.18 5.45
N MET A 24 21.24 20.27 6.63
CA MET A 24 20.84 19.13 7.45
C MET A 24 19.31 18.98 7.44
N LYS A 25 18.82 17.74 7.60
CA LYS A 25 17.39 17.53 7.83
C LYS A 25 16.98 18.12 9.17
N ILE A 26 15.76 18.64 9.28
CA ILE A 26 15.24 19.29 10.49
C ILE A 26 15.42 18.40 11.74
N ASP A 27 15.11 17.11 11.65
CA ASP A 27 15.27 16.19 12.78
C ASP A 27 16.73 16.10 13.25
N ASP A 28 17.67 16.03 12.31
CA ASP A 28 19.11 15.99 12.59
C ASP A 28 19.60 17.33 13.16
N PHE A 29 19.05 18.43 12.65
CA PHE A 29 19.36 19.78 13.11
C PHE A 29 18.84 20.04 14.54
N ILE A 30 17.63 19.58 14.86
CA ILE A 30 17.08 19.65 16.23
C ILE A 30 17.92 18.81 17.19
N LEU A 31 18.37 17.62 16.77
CA LEU A 31 19.27 16.79 17.57
C LEU A 31 20.61 17.47 17.81
N LYS A 32 21.18 18.11 16.79
CA LYS A 32 22.41 18.89 16.92
C LYS A 32 22.22 20.09 17.85
N LEU A 33 21.14 20.86 17.71
CA LEU A 33 20.81 21.98 18.60
C LEU A 33 20.69 21.54 20.06
N GLN A 34 20.08 20.38 20.30
CA GLN A 34 20.02 19.80 21.65
C GLN A 34 21.40 19.43 22.16
N ALA A 35 22.24 18.79 21.33
CA ALA A 35 23.61 18.46 21.69
C ALA A 35 24.49 19.70 21.96
N ASP A 36 24.34 20.76 21.16
CA ASP A 36 25.07 22.02 21.31
C ASP A 36 24.62 22.81 22.55
N ALA A 37 23.31 22.78 22.86
CA ALA A 37 22.77 23.33 24.11
C ALA A 37 23.29 22.56 25.34
N GLU A 38 23.41 21.23 25.23
CA GLU A 38 23.96 20.37 26.29
C GLU A 38 25.48 20.59 26.48
N ALA A 39 26.22 20.77 25.39
CA ALA A 39 27.66 21.05 25.40
C ALA A 39 27.97 22.46 25.92
N SER A 40 27.17 23.46 25.53
CA SER A 40 27.31 24.83 26.04
C SER A 40 26.88 24.96 27.50
N GLY A 41 25.86 24.21 27.94
CA GLY A 41 25.52 24.04 29.36
C GLY A 41 26.60 23.32 30.18
N GLY A 42 27.61 22.73 29.53
CA GLY A 42 28.82 22.17 30.14
C GLY A 42 29.91 23.20 30.45
N LYS A 43 29.88 24.40 29.84
CA LYS A 43 30.91 25.44 30.03
C LYS A 43 30.82 26.18 31.38
N SER A 44 29.80 25.91 32.19
CA SER A 44 29.68 26.45 33.56
C SER A 44 30.15 25.48 34.65
N ARG A 45 30.84 24.38 34.30
CA ARG A 45 31.28 23.34 35.26
C ARG A 45 32.66 23.59 35.85
N GLU A 46 33.38 24.58 35.34
CA GLU A 46 34.72 24.95 35.79
C GLU A 46 34.61 25.58 37.20
N GLY A 47 34.97 24.81 38.23
CA GLY A 47 34.95 25.22 39.64
C GLY A 47 33.89 24.53 40.52
N LEU A 48 33.09 23.60 39.99
CA LEU A 48 32.19 22.78 40.81
C LEU A 48 32.94 21.56 41.41
N PRO A 49 32.64 21.16 42.66
CA PRO A 49 33.15 19.92 43.23
C PRO A 49 32.80 18.69 42.37
N GLU A 50 33.72 17.72 42.27
CA GLU A 50 33.53 16.48 41.50
C GLU A 50 32.25 15.72 41.88
N GLU A 51 31.86 15.72 43.15
CA GLU A 51 30.60 15.09 43.60
C GLU A 51 29.36 15.71 42.92
N ILE A 52 29.31 17.04 42.80
CA ILE A 52 28.18 17.74 42.17
C ILE A 52 28.18 17.48 40.66
N ILE A 53 29.37 17.36 40.06
CA ILE A 53 29.52 17.02 38.64
C ILE A 53 28.97 15.61 38.38
N SER A 54 29.29 14.63 39.23
CA SER A 54 28.80 13.24 39.14
C SER A 54 27.27 13.18 39.30
N GLU A 55 26.73 13.85 40.33
CA GLU A 55 25.28 13.87 40.60
C GLU A 55 24.50 14.50 39.43
N LEU A 56 25.02 15.57 38.83
CA LEU A 56 24.40 16.21 37.67
C LEU A 56 24.36 15.29 36.44
N GLU A 57 25.40 14.47 36.25
CA GLU A 57 25.48 13.50 35.16
C GLU A 57 24.51 12.34 35.37
N GLU A 58 24.44 11.81 36.58
CA GLU A 58 23.44 10.79 36.95
C GLU A 58 22.01 11.32 36.74
N ALA A 59 21.72 12.53 37.19
CA ALA A 59 20.41 13.15 37.00
C ALA A 59 20.05 13.35 35.52
N ARG A 60 21.04 13.65 34.66
CA ARG A 60 20.84 13.76 33.20
C ARG A 60 20.59 12.39 32.57
N MET A 61 21.37 11.37 32.94
CA MET A 61 21.19 10.01 32.45
C MET A 61 19.81 9.47 32.82
N LEU A 62 19.39 9.65 34.07
CA LEU A 62 18.05 9.26 34.54
C LEU A 62 16.93 9.99 33.80
N LYS A 63 17.09 11.29 33.49
CA LYS A 63 16.12 12.02 32.67
C LYS A 63 16.02 11.48 31.24
N LYS A 64 17.15 11.16 30.62
CA LYS A 64 17.21 10.58 29.28
C LYS A 64 16.54 9.21 29.25
N GLU A 65 16.86 8.35 30.22
CA GLU A 65 16.28 7.03 30.38
C GLU A 65 14.76 7.11 30.61
N ASN A 66 14.30 7.98 31.51
CA ASN A 66 12.88 8.22 31.72
C ASN A 66 12.16 8.72 30.46
N ARG A 67 12.79 9.58 29.66
CA ARG A 67 12.20 10.07 28.39
C ARG A 67 12.09 8.94 27.37
N ASN A 68 13.09 8.08 27.28
CA ASN A 68 13.08 6.93 26.38
C ASN A 68 12.03 5.89 26.82
N SER A 69 12.01 5.55 28.10
CA SER A 69 11.01 4.66 28.69
C SER A 69 9.58 5.16 28.45
N LYS A 70 9.32 6.46 28.63
CA LYS A 70 8.01 7.06 28.30
C LYS A 70 7.65 6.98 26.83
N LYS A 71 8.62 7.15 25.93
CA LYS A 71 8.37 7.00 24.48
C LYS A 71 8.03 5.56 24.12
N GLU A 72 8.74 4.60 24.69
CA GLU A 72 8.49 3.17 24.48
C GLU A 72 7.14 2.75 25.07
N SER A 73 6.81 3.20 26.27
CA SER A 73 5.50 2.94 26.88
C SER A 73 4.38 3.51 26.03
N GLN A 74 4.51 4.74 25.54
CA GLN A 74 3.52 5.38 24.68
C GLN A 74 3.34 4.62 23.35
N LYS A 75 4.44 4.17 22.72
CA LYS A 75 4.38 3.35 21.51
C LYS A 75 3.64 2.03 21.78
N SER A 76 3.98 1.35 22.87
CA SER A 76 3.35 0.09 23.25
C SER A 76 1.84 0.24 23.54
N GLU A 77 1.45 1.34 24.18
CA GLU A 77 0.05 1.65 24.46
C GLU A 77 -0.74 1.95 23.19
N ASN A 78 -0.13 2.70 22.26
CA ASN A 78 -0.76 3.01 20.98
C ASN A 78 -1.03 1.73 20.18
N ILE A 79 -0.03 0.83 20.11
CA ILE A 79 -0.18 -0.48 19.45
C ILE A 79 -1.30 -1.30 20.11
N LYS A 80 -1.35 -1.34 21.45
CA LYS A 80 -2.41 -2.06 22.17
C LYS A 80 -3.80 -1.51 21.84
N LYS A 81 -3.97 -0.19 21.88
CA LYS A 81 -5.24 0.48 21.54
C LYS A 81 -5.67 0.20 20.11
N GLU A 82 -4.70 0.15 19.20
CA GLU A 82 -4.96 -0.16 17.79
C GLU A 82 -5.42 -1.61 17.59
N ILE A 83 -4.77 -2.56 18.26
CA ILE A 83 -5.19 -3.98 18.25
C ILE A 83 -6.59 -4.13 18.86
N GLU A 84 -6.88 -3.45 19.96
CA GLU A 84 -8.22 -3.47 20.58
C GLU A 84 -9.29 -2.89 19.65
N ARG A 85 -9.01 -1.77 18.98
CA ARG A 85 -9.89 -1.21 17.95
C ARG A 85 -10.13 -2.19 16.83
N PHE A 86 -9.06 -2.83 16.32
CA PHE A 86 -9.16 -3.83 15.27
C PHE A 86 -10.07 -5.00 15.66
N LYS A 87 -9.85 -5.59 16.84
CA LYS A 87 -10.70 -6.67 17.35
C LYS A 87 -12.16 -6.26 17.55
N THR A 88 -12.41 -4.99 17.88
CA THR A 88 -13.76 -4.48 18.06
C THR A 88 -14.47 -4.26 16.73
N THR A 89 -13.76 -3.77 15.71
CA THR A 89 -14.32 -3.49 14.38
C THR A 89 -14.45 -4.76 13.53
N PHE A 90 -13.49 -5.68 13.64
CA PHE A 90 -13.42 -6.92 12.87
C PHE A 90 -13.27 -8.12 13.81
N PRO A 91 -14.32 -8.52 14.54
CA PRO A 91 -14.26 -9.62 15.50
C PRO A 91 -14.00 -10.98 14.86
N ASP A 92 -14.39 -11.15 13.59
CA ASP A 92 -14.26 -12.39 12.84
C ASP A 92 -12.89 -12.52 12.13
N ALA A 93 -12.10 -11.45 12.08
CA ALA A 93 -10.80 -11.46 11.41
C ALA A 93 -9.74 -12.13 12.29
N MET A 94 -9.24 -13.29 11.86
CA MET A 94 -8.13 -13.95 12.54
C MET A 94 -6.79 -13.36 12.04
N PRO A 95 -5.74 -13.31 12.88
CA PRO A 95 -4.44 -12.79 12.48
C PRO A 95 -3.83 -13.48 11.25
N GLN A 96 -4.15 -14.76 11.06
CA GLN A 96 -3.69 -15.59 9.93
C GLN A 96 -4.40 -15.26 8.60
N ASP A 97 -5.56 -14.60 8.66
CA ASP A 97 -6.35 -14.24 7.48
C ASP A 97 -6.02 -12.82 7.00
N ILE A 98 -5.16 -12.08 7.72
CA ILE A 98 -4.74 -10.73 7.36
C ILE A 98 -3.62 -10.82 6.32
N PRO A 99 -3.82 -10.30 5.10
CA PRO A 99 -2.81 -10.34 4.04
C PRO A 99 -1.56 -9.53 4.36
N ASP A 100 -0.43 -9.93 3.78
CA ASP A 100 0.86 -9.22 3.94
C ASP A 100 0.80 -7.75 3.51
N SER A 101 0.01 -7.43 2.48
CA SER A 101 -0.17 -6.05 2.00
C SER A 101 -0.74 -5.12 3.07
N VAL A 102 -1.59 -5.63 3.96
CA VAL A 102 -2.15 -4.85 5.08
C VAL A 102 -1.04 -4.53 6.09
N TRP A 103 -0.15 -5.48 6.36
CA TRP A 103 0.98 -5.28 7.28
C TRP A 103 2.01 -4.31 6.72
N GLU A 104 2.24 -4.29 5.42
CA GLU A 104 3.11 -3.32 4.76
C GLU A 104 2.58 -1.89 4.92
N GLU A 105 1.28 -1.66 4.74
CA GLU A 105 0.67 -0.35 4.96
C GLU A 105 0.77 0.08 6.43
N VAL A 106 0.58 -0.85 7.37
CA VAL A 106 0.74 -0.58 8.80
C VAL A 106 2.19 -0.23 9.15
N ALA A 107 3.17 -0.90 8.56
CA ALA A 107 4.58 -0.54 8.68
C ALA A 107 4.88 0.86 8.13
N GLY A 108 4.12 1.29 7.11
CA GLY A 108 4.13 2.66 6.57
C GLY A 108 3.46 3.72 7.46
N GLY A 109 2.86 3.31 8.59
CA GLY A 109 2.22 4.22 9.55
C GLY A 109 0.71 4.38 9.34
N VAL A 110 0.10 3.58 8.46
CA VAL A 110 -1.36 3.52 8.31
C VAL A 110 -1.97 2.74 9.48
N SER A 111 -3.19 3.11 9.90
CA SER A 111 -3.86 2.36 10.96
C SER A 111 -4.29 0.97 10.49
N LEU A 112 -4.11 -0.06 11.33
CA LEU A 112 -4.46 -1.46 11.02
C LEU A 112 -5.93 -1.62 10.62
N VAL A 113 -6.83 -0.89 11.29
CA VAL A 113 -8.27 -0.90 10.97
C VAL A 113 -8.52 -0.35 9.57
N HIS A 114 -7.80 0.70 9.20
CA HIS A 114 -7.98 1.36 7.91
C HIS A 114 -7.44 0.51 6.76
N ALA A 115 -6.21 0.02 6.90
CA ALA A 115 -5.56 -0.83 5.90
C ALA A 115 -6.40 -2.09 5.61
N TYR A 116 -6.89 -2.76 6.66
CA TYR A 116 -7.74 -3.94 6.48
C TYR A 116 -9.12 -3.62 5.87
N ALA A 117 -9.73 -2.49 6.26
CA ALA A 117 -10.98 -2.05 5.65
C ALA A 117 -10.84 -1.77 4.15
N LEU A 118 -9.72 -1.15 3.74
CA LEU A 118 -9.42 -0.92 2.33
C LEU A 118 -9.26 -2.24 1.58
N TYR A 119 -8.53 -3.19 2.16
CA TYR A 119 -8.34 -4.52 1.58
C TYR A 119 -9.68 -5.22 1.29
N LEU A 120 -10.61 -5.24 2.26
CA LEU A 120 -11.93 -5.85 2.06
C LEU A 120 -12.74 -5.17 0.95
N ILE A 121 -12.62 -3.84 0.81
CA ILE A 121 -13.30 -3.09 -0.26
C ILE A 121 -12.69 -3.45 -1.62
N THR A 122 -11.37 -3.59 -1.72
CA THR A 122 -10.72 -3.99 -2.97
C THR A 122 -11.06 -5.42 -3.35
N GLU A 123 -11.01 -6.35 -2.39
CA GLU A 123 -11.33 -7.76 -2.63
C GLU A 123 -12.78 -7.96 -3.10
N SER A 124 -13.72 -7.28 -2.45
CA SER A 124 -15.14 -7.33 -2.87
C SER A 124 -15.34 -6.76 -4.27
N ARG A 125 -14.68 -5.64 -4.61
CA ARG A 125 -14.75 -5.05 -5.97
C ARG A 125 -14.17 -5.97 -7.04
N ASP A 126 -13.04 -6.61 -6.75
CA ASP A 126 -12.40 -7.52 -7.70
C ASP A 126 -13.25 -8.78 -7.92
N SER A 127 -13.86 -9.29 -6.85
CA SER A 127 -14.82 -10.40 -6.91
C SER A 127 -16.08 -10.06 -7.72
N GLU A 128 -16.69 -8.89 -7.46
CA GLU A 128 -17.85 -8.40 -8.23
C GLU A 128 -17.51 -8.23 -9.72
N TYR A 129 -16.35 -7.66 -10.01
CA TYR A 129 -15.87 -7.49 -11.37
C TYR A 129 -15.67 -8.85 -12.06
N ALA A 130 -15.02 -9.79 -11.39
CA ALA A 130 -14.81 -11.14 -11.91
C ALA A 130 -16.14 -11.88 -12.17
N SER A 131 -17.11 -11.76 -11.25
CA SER A 131 -18.46 -12.33 -11.42
C SER A 131 -19.14 -11.74 -12.64
N LYS A 132 -19.11 -10.41 -12.79
CA LYS A 132 -19.74 -9.73 -13.94
C LYS A 132 -19.12 -10.16 -15.27
N VAL A 133 -17.79 -10.27 -15.34
CA VAL A 133 -17.10 -10.75 -16.55
C VAL A 133 -17.47 -12.21 -16.84
N ASN A 134 -17.57 -13.06 -15.82
CA ASN A 134 -18.00 -14.44 -15.98
C ASN A 134 -19.45 -14.56 -16.45
N ASP A 135 -20.36 -13.73 -15.92
CA ASP A 135 -21.75 -13.67 -16.35
C ASP A 135 -21.87 -13.20 -17.80
N GLU A 136 -21.14 -12.15 -18.19
CA GLU A 136 -21.08 -11.68 -19.58
C GLU A 136 -20.50 -12.75 -20.52
N ASN A 137 -19.45 -13.45 -20.10
CA ASN A 137 -18.87 -14.55 -20.86
C ASN A 137 -19.82 -15.74 -20.97
N SER A 138 -20.55 -16.07 -19.90
CA SER A 138 -21.57 -17.14 -19.89
C SER A 138 -22.75 -16.79 -20.80
N LEU A 139 -23.24 -15.55 -20.75
CA LEU A 139 -24.28 -15.05 -21.67
C LEU A 139 -23.81 -15.08 -23.12
N ARG A 140 -22.55 -14.70 -23.40
CA ARG A 140 -21.97 -14.81 -24.76
C ARG A 140 -21.77 -16.25 -25.19
N ALA A 141 -21.38 -17.14 -24.28
CA ALA A 141 -21.19 -18.57 -24.57
C ALA A 141 -22.53 -19.27 -24.86
N THR A 142 -23.57 -18.97 -24.08
CA THR A 142 -24.95 -19.47 -24.31
C THR A 142 -25.58 -18.85 -25.55
N SER A 143 -25.26 -17.60 -25.89
CA SER A 143 -25.65 -16.98 -27.18
C SER A 143 -24.89 -17.56 -28.38
N LYS A 144 -23.75 -18.22 -28.15
CA LYS A 144 -23.00 -19.02 -29.13
C LYS A 144 -23.43 -20.49 -29.16
N THR A 145 -24.64 -20.80 -28.71
CA THR A 145 -25.41 -21.93 -29.27
C THR A 145 -26.08 -21.51 -30.59
N GLY A 146 -25.34 -20.80 -31.44
CA GLY A 146 -25.57 -20.86 -32.87
C GLY A 146 -24.93 -22.16 -33.30
N ASP A 147 -25.73 -23.01 -33.95
CA ASP A 147 -25.41 -24.33 -34.43
C ASP A 147 -23.91 -24.59 -34.55
N GLY A 148 -23.47 -25.73 -34.01
CA GLY A 148 -22.36 -26.43 -34.64
C GLY A 148 -22.80 -26.75 -36.07
N GLU A 149 -22.84 -25.76 -36.96
CA GLU A 149 -22.73 -25.93 -38.38
C GLU A 149 -21.37 -26.59 -38.54
N THR A 150 -21.36 -27.92 -38.50
CA THR A 150 -20.49 -28.70 -39.35
C THR A 150 -20.50 -27.98 -40.68
N GLU A 151 -19.44 -27.23 -40.97
CA GLU A 151 -19.28 -26.51 -42.22
C GLU A 151 -19.72 -27.45 -43.35
N PRO A 152 -20.66 -27.06 -44.22
CA PRO A 152 -21.19 -27.95 -45.23
C PRO A 152 -20.03 -28.44 -46.12
N VAL A 153 -19.69 -29.72 -45.98
CA VAL A 153 -18.69 -30.38 -46.82
C VAL A 153 -19.41 -30.81 -48.09
N TYR A 154 -19.02 -30.22 -49.22
CA TYR A 154 -19.60 -30.55 -50.51
C TYR A 154 -18.87 -31.73 -51.15
N THR A 155 -19.62 -32.71 -51.63
CA THR A 155 -19.06 -33.79 -52.45
C THR A 155 -18.87 -33.33 -53.90
N LYS A 156 -18.06 -34.05 -54.67
CA LYS A 156 -17.79 -33.74 -56.08
C LYS A 156 -19.08 -33.65 -56.90
N GLU A 157 -19.96 -34.63 -56.74
CA GLU A 157 -21.26 -34.71 -57.43
C GLU A 157 -22.18 -33.53 -57.08
N GLN A 158 -22.14 -33.06 -55.84
CA GLN A 158 -22.95 -31.92 -55.41
C GLN A 158 -22.48 -30.61 -56.06
N VAL A 159 -21.16 -30.41 -56.17
CA VAL A 159 -20.60 -29.20 -56.79
C VAL A 159 -20.87 -29.18 -58.30
N GLU A 160 -20.89 -30.33 -58.96
CA GLU A 160 -21.15 -30.45 -60.41
C GLU A 160 -22.60 -30.12 -60.79
N VAL A 161 -23.56 -30.28 -59.88
CA VAL A 161 -24.99 -30.01 -60.12
C VAL A 161 -25.40 -28.59 -59.68
N MET A 162 -24.53 -27.87 -58.94
CA MET A 162 -24.83 -26.51 -58.47
C MET A 162 -24.83 -25.47 -59.58
N SER A 163 -25.72 -24.49 -59.46
CA SER A 163 -25.71 -23.33 -60.36
C SER A 163 -24.47 -22.45 -60.12
N PRO A 164 -24.01 -21.69 -61.12
CA PRO A 164 -22.88 -20.77 -60.96
C PRO A 164 -23.07 -19.76 -59.82
N LYS A 165 -24.32 -19.38 -59.54
CA LYS A 165 -24.68 -18.46 -58.45
C LYS A 165 -24.49 -19.11 -57.07
N GLU A 166 -24.78 -20.41 -56.95
CA GLU A 166 -24.58 -21.17 -55.72
C GLU A 166 -23.09 -21.49 -55.49
N VAL A 167 -22.36 -21.79 -56.56
CA VAL A 167 -20.89 -21.97 -56.49
C VAL A 167 -20.21 -20.69 -56.02
N SER A 168 -20.61 -19.52 -56.52
CA SER A 168 -20.07 -18.23 -56.06
C SER A 168 -20.35 -17.97 -54.58
N LYS A 169 -21.57 -18.28 -54.13
CA LYS A 169 -21.99 -18.07 -52.73
C LYS A 169 -21.24 -18.98 -51.76
N ASN A 170 -20.99 -20.23 -52.16
CA ASN A 170 -20.39 -21.28 -51.32
C ASN A 170 -18.91 -21.55 -51.65
N TYR A 171 -18.26 -20.67 -52.42
CA TYR A 171 -16.94 -20.86 -53.03
C TYR A 171 -15.85 -21.28 -52.03
N LYS A 172 -15.78 -20.62 -50.86
CA LYS A 172 -14.76 -20.93 -49.83
C LYS A 172 -14.92 -22.33 -49.23
N HIS A 173 -16.16 -22.77 -49.02
CA HIS A 173 -16.46 -24.10 -48.48
C HIS A 173 -16.23 -25.20 -49.52
N ILE A 174 -16.54 -24.93 -50.78
CA ILE A 174 -16.25 -25.82 -51.91
C ILE A 174 -14.73 -26.04 -52.04
N LEU A 175 -13.92 -24.98 -52.03
CA LEU A 175 -12.46 -25.10 -52.07
C LEU A 175 -11.88 -25.93 -50.90
N LYS A 176 -12.39 -25.70 -49.68
CA LYS A 176 -12.00 -26.49 -48.50
C LYS A 176 -12.43 -27.96 -48.64
N SER A 177 -13.56 -28.22 -49.28
CA SER A 177 -14.06 -29.58 -49.53
C SER A 177 -13.26 -30.31 -50.60
N ILE A 178 -12.85 -29.63 -51.68
CA ILE A 178 -11.98 -30.19 -52.74
C ILE A 178 -10.67 -30.73 -52.18
N SER A 179 -10.07 -30.05 -51.19
CA SER A 179 -8.83 -30.50 -50.54
C SER A 179 -8.95 -31.85 -49.81
N LYS A 180 -10.18 -32.29 -49.52
CA LYS A 180 -10.49 -33.54 -48.83
C LYS A 180 -11.00 -34.64 -49.76
N TRP A 181 -11.20 -34.34 -51.04
CA TRP A 181 -11.57 -35.34 -52.03
C TRP A 181 -10.34 -36.21 -52.30
N LYS A 182 -10.41 -37.49 -51.94
CA LYS A 182 -9.38 -38.45 -52.35
C LYS A 182 -9.49 -38.63 -53.88
N LEU A 183 -8.36 -38.46 -54.58
CA LEU A 183 -8.22 -38.91 -55.96
C LEU A 183 -8.34 -40.44 -56.03
#